data_AF-A0ABC9YEU0-F1
#
_entry.id   AF-A0ABC9YEU0-F1
#
_cell.length_a   1.000
_cell.length_b   1.000
_cell.length_c   1.000
_cell.angle_alpha   90.00
_cell.angle_beta   90.00
_cell.angle_gamma   90.00
#
_symmetry.space_group_name_H-M   'P 1'
#
loop_
_entity.id
_entity.type
_entity.pdbx_description
1 polymer ?
#
loop_
_entity_poly.entity_id
_entity_poly.type
_entity_poly.pdbx_seq_one_letter_code
_entity_poly.pdbx_strand_id
1 'polypeptide(L)'
;MRKDFSHLPGEHIITWLLRCWDNGASSLELEGREAKQLGSLSREGGTDKAIGKKAQALSLWRRLLSSVRERYPFSEDDVCRPGKWTTMEKGIQYLRELTVWEMVYYDPDNAQLPTDPDEVQCTQPMWRKFVRSAPSSYANSLAVSDWKSEEVPTVDEVAGRLWQYEESLSSSLVSAVEKLSQDVWQLRGYILLPTCTDPYFSC
;
A
#
# COMPACT_ATOMS: atom_id res chain seq x y z
N MET A 1 -4.13 -12.18 -22.14
CA MET A 1 -2.68 -12.25 -21.91
C MET A 1 -1.98 -10.88 -21.92
N ARG A 2 -2.47 -9.81 -22.58
CA ARG A 2 -1.81 -8.47 -22.53
C ARG A 2 -2.53 -7.38 -21.75
N LYS A 3 -3.78 -7.61 -21.33
CA LYS A 3 -4.52 -6.64 -20.51
C LYS A 3 -3.90 -6.47 -19.14
N ASP A 4 -3.27 -7.54 -18.64
CA ASP A 4 -2.73 -7.63 -17.28
C ASP A 4 -1.56 -6.66 -17.05
N PHE A 5 -0.85 -6.27 -18.11
CA PHE A 5 0.26 -5.31 -18.07
C PHE A 5 -0.07 -3.92 -18.64
N SER A 6 -1.29 -3.71 -19.14
CA SER A 6 -1.67 -2.44 -19.77
C SER A 6 -2.11 -1.43 -18.72
N HIS A 7 -1.61 -0.20 -18.81
CA HIS A 7 -1.94 0.93 -17.93
C HIS A 7 -3.41 1.33 -18.09
N LEU A 8 -4.15 1.41 -16.97
CA LEU A 8 -5.57 1.73 -16.98
C LEU A 8 -5.81 3.26 -17.04
N PRO A 9 -6.95 3.72 -17.58
CA PRO A 9 -7.31 5.14 -17.53
C PRO A 9 -7.42 5.67 -16.10
N GLY A 10 -6.67 6.73 -15.80
CA GLY A 10 -6.68 7.37 -14.48
C GLY A 10 -5.88 6.62 -13.39
N GLU A 11 -5.23 5.51 -13.73
CA GLU A 11 -4.30 4.83 -12.83
C GLU A 11 -3.01 5.66 -12.70
N HIS A 12 -2.39 5.63 -11.52
CA HIS A 12 -1.09 6.26 -11.32
C HIS A 12 0.01 5.35 -11.91
N ILE A 13 1.07 5.95 -12.43
CA ILE A 13 2.16 5.18 -13.08
C ILE A 13 2.78 4.14 -12.13
N ILE A 14 2.93 4.47 -10.84
CA ILE A 14 3.48 3.55 -9.84
C ILE A 14 2.49 2.44 -9.49
N THR A 15 1.20 2.76 -9.35
CA THR A 15 0.15 1.75 -9.16
C THR A 15 0.13 0.77 -10.33
N TRP A 16 0.27 1.27 -11.56
CA TRP A 16 0.39 0.42 -12.75
C TRP A 16 1.62 -0.48 -12.70
N LEU A 17 2.78 0.06 -12.33
CA LEU A 17 4.01 -0.74 -12.18
C LEU A 17 3.82 -1.84 -11.14
N LEU A 18 3.34 -1.52 -9.94
CA LEU A 18 3.09 -2.51 -8.90
C LEU A 18 2.11 -3.59 -9.36
N ARG A 19 1.06 -3.20 -10.10
CA ARG A 19 0.15 -4.19 -10.69
C ARG A 19 0.83 -5.06 -11.74
N CYS A 20 1.74 -4.52 -12.57
CA CYS A 20 2.54 -5.33 -13.48
C CYS A 20 3.41 -6.34 -12.72
N TRP A 21 4.03 -5.92 -11.61
CA TRP A 21 4.76 -6.80 -10.71
C TRP A 21 3.86 -7.94 -10.19
N ASP A 22 2.71 -7.60 -9.61
CA ASP A 22 1.75 -8.57 -9.05
C ASP A 22 1.22 -9.55 -10.11
N ASN A 23 1.23 -9.16 -11.40
CA ASN A 23 0.86 -10.01 -12.53
C ASN A 23 2.05 -10.80 -13.12
N GLY A 24 3.20 -10.85 -12.44
CA GLY A 24 4.35 -11.67 -12.83
C GLY A 24 5.25 -11.05 -13.90
N ALA A 25 5.30 -9.71 -14.03
CA ALA A 25 6.20 -9.06 -14.97
C ALA A 25 7.70 -9.40 -14.74
N SER A 26 8.07 -9.82 -13.54
CA SER A 26 9.42 -10.26 -13.21
C SER A 26 9.79 -11.63 -13.78
N SER A 27 8.81 -12.51 -13.98
CA SER A 27 9.01 -13.85 -14.54
C SER A 27 9.01 -13.85 -16.08
N LEU A 28 8.64 -12.74 -16.71
CA LEU A 28 8.54 -12.64 -18.16
C LEU A 28 9.81 -12.05 -18.77
N GLU A 29 10.77 -12.91 -19.11
CA GLU A 29 11.99 -12.53 -19.84
C GLU A 29 11.69 -12.25 -21.31
N LEU A 30 12.12 -11.09 -21.80
CA LEU A 30 11.86 -10.64 -23.17
C LEU A 30 13.12 -10.05 -23.78
N GLU A 31 13.36 -10.31 -25.07
CA GLU A 31 14.25 -9.50 -25.89
C GLU A 31 13.59 -8.20 -26.35
N GLY A 32 14.38 -7.24 -26.83
CA GLY A 32 13.86 -5.94 -27.27
C GLY A 32 12.80 -6.05 -28.38
N ARG A 33 12.93 -7.03 -29.27
CA ARG A 33 11.95 -7.30 -30.34
C ARG A 33 10.61 -7.83 -29.78
N GLU A 34 10.66 -8.69 -28.77
CA GLU A 34 9.48 -9.32 -28.15
C GLU A 34 8.75 -8.29 -27.27
N ALA A 35 9.51 -7.47 -26.56
CA ALA A 35 8.99 -6.33 -25.82
C ALA A 35 8.25 -5.34 -26.74
N LYS A 36 8.78 -5.03 -27.93
CA LYS A 36 8.06 -4.22 -28.94
C LYS A 36 6.77 -4.86 -29.42
N GLN A 37 6.75 -6.19 -29.54
CA GLN A 37 5.55 -6.90 -29.97
C GLN A 37 4.42 -6.76 -28.96
N LEU A 38 4.67 -6.48 -27.67
CA LEU A 38 3.64 -6.26 -26.65
C LEU A 38 2.71 -5.09 -26.98
N GLY A 39 3.18 -4.11 -27.77
CA GLY A 39 2.42 -2.93 -28.15
C GLY A 39 2.48 -1.83 -27.08
N SER A 40 1.44 -1.01 -27.02
CA SER A 40 1.36 0.09 -26.05
C SER A 40 0.91 -0.45 -24.70
N LEU A 41 1.80 -0.38 -23.69
CA LEU A 41 1.50 -0.79 -22.32
C LEU A 41 1.24 0.43 -21.45
N SER A 42 2.09 1.44 -21.52
CA SER A 42 2.03 2.66 -20.69
C SER A 42 0.98 3.67 -21.17
N ARG A 43 0.52 3.54 -22.43
CA ARG A 43 -0.31 4.53 -23.16
C ARG A 43 0.41 5.84 -23.45
N GLU A 44 1.72 5.88 -23.21
CA GLU A 44 2.60 7.00 -23.55
C GLU A 44 3.63 6.56 -24.59
N GLY A 45 3.61 7.19 -25.75
CA GLY A 45 4.49 6.79 -26.86
C GLY A 45 6.00 6.87 -26.53
N GLY A 46 6.41 7.72 -25.59
CA GLY A 46 7.79 7.80 -25.12
C GLY A 46 8.20 6.57 -24.30
N THR A 47 7.42 6.26 -23.27
CA THR A 47 7.63 5.11 -22.38
C THR A 47 7.51 3.79 -23.14
N ASP A 48 6.50 3.63 -24.01
CA ASP A 48 6.32 2.40 -24.81
C ASP A 48 7.50 2.12 -25.75
N LYS A 49 8.09 3.17 -26.33
CA LYS A 49 9.30 3.03 -27.15
C LYS A 49 10.50 2.60 -26.32
N ALA A 50 10.63 3.13 -25.10
CA ALA A 50 11.74 2.80 -24.20
C ALA A 50 11.70 1.32 -23.75
N ILE A 51 10.51 0.73 -23.56
CA ILE A 51 10.34 -0.68 -23.14
C ILE A 51 11.05 -1.65 -24.10
N GLY A 52 10.94 -1.37 -25.40
CA GLY A 52 11.56 -2.16 -26.47
C GLY A 52 12.97 -1.72 -26.88
N LYS A 53 13.54 -0.68 -26.25
CA LYS A 53 14.79 -0.04 -26.69
C LYS A 53 16.02 -0.91 -26.46
N LYS A 54 16.14 -1.52 -25.26
CA LYS A 54 17.26 -2.42 -24.91
C LYS A 54 17.12 -3.75 -25.66
N ALA A 55 18.16 -4.12 -26.42
CA ALA A 55 18.20 -5.37 -27.20
C ALA A 55 18.38 -6.62 -26.33
N GLN A 56 19.19 -6.51 -25.26
CA GLN A 56 19.45 -7.57 -24.27
C GLN A 56 18.15 -8.17 -23.72
N ALA A 57 18.13 -9.48 -23.46
CA ALA A 57 17.04 -10.14 -22.73
C ALA A 57 16.97 -9.64 -21.29
N LEU A 58 15.81 -9.12 -20.91
CA LEU A 58 15.51 -8.60 -19.57
C LEU A 58 14.05 -8.92 -19.24
N SER A 59 13.77 -9.17 -17.96
CA SER A 59 12.40 -9.24 -17.47
C SER A 59 11.60 -8.00 -17.84
N LEU A 60 10.30 -8.19 -18.10
CA LEU A 60 9.37 -7.09 -18.35
C LEU A 60 9.42 -6.08 -17.20
N TRP A 61 9.56 -6.54 -15.96
CA TRP A 61 9.74 -5.68 -14.78
C TRP A 61 10.92 -4.70 -14.93
N ARG A 62 12.13 -5.21 -15.22
CA ARG A 62 13.32 -4.36 -15.40
C ARG A 62 13.18 -3.39 -16.56
N ARG A 63 12.53 -3.81 -17.65
CA ARG A 63 12.22 -2.96 -18.80
C ARG A 63 11.28 -1.83 -18.42
N LEU A 64 10.23 -2.12 -17.65
CA LEU A 64 9.26 -1.13 -17.18
C LEU A 64 9.90 -0.09 -16.26
N LEU A 65 10.65 -0.52 -15.25
CA LEU A 65 11.37 0.38 -14.34
C LEU A 65 12.31 1.32 -15.12
N SER A 66 13.14 0.75 -16.00
CA SER A 66 14.07 1.53 -16.83
C SER A 66 13.36 2.54 -17.74
N SER A 67 12.20 2.15 -18.30
CA SER A 67 11.45 2.98 -19.24
C SER A 67 10.75 4.15 -18.55
N VAL A 68 10.17 3.90 -17.37
CA VAL A 68 9.58 4.95 -16.54
C VAL A 68 10.67 5.90 -16.05
N ARG A 69 11.83 5.39 -15.64
CA ARG A 69 13.00 6.20 -15.25
C ARG A 69 13.54 7.07 -16.38
N GLU A 70 13.59 6.55 -17.61
CA GLU A 70 14.01 7.33 -18.80
C GLU A 70 13.00 8.46 -19.11
N ARG A 71 11.70 8.18 -18.95
CA ARG A 71 10.63 9.15 -19.19
C ARG A 71 10.54 10.23 -18.10
N TYR A 72 10.77 9.83 -16.85
CA TYR A 72 10.64 10.63 -15.64
C TYR A 72 11.98 10.58 -14.87
N PRO A 73 12.97 11.40 -15.25
CA PRO A 73 14.33 11.33 -14.70
C PRO A 73 14.49 11.97 -13.31
N PHE A 74 13.45 12.60 -12.76
CA PHE A 74 13.50 13.27 -11.47
C PHE A 74 12.47 12.67 -10.51
N SER A 75 12.89 12.37 -9.29
CA SER A 75 12.05 11.72 -8.27
C SER A 75 10.88 12.61 -7.83
N GLU A 76 11.05 13.92 -7.97
CA GLU A 76 10.13 14.94 -7.52
C GLU A 76 8.85 15.04 -8.36
N ASP A 77 8.77 14.37 -9.51
CA ASP A 77 7.62 14.41 -10.43
C ASP A 77 6.34 13.86 -9.77
N ASP A 78 5.31 14.69 -9.69
CA ASP A 78 4.03 14.35 -9.07
C ASP A 78 3.32 13.20 -9.80
N VAL A 79 3.60 12.99 -11.10
CA VAL A 79 3.05 11.86 -11.87
C VAL A 79 3.47 10.52 -11.27
N CYS A 80 4.67 10.46 -10.72
CA CYS A 80 5.24 9.26 -10.11
C CYS A 80 4.93 9.13 -8.63
N ARG A 81 4.22 10.07 -7.98
CA ARG A 81 3.97 9.93 -6.55
C ARG A 81 2.82 8.96 -6.28
N PRO A 82 2.99 8.03 -5.32
CA PRO A 82 1.89 7.20 -4.85
C PRO A 82 0.70 8.05 -4.35
N GLY A 83 -0.51 7.53 -4.53
CA GLY A 83 -1.75 8.23 -4.16
C GLY A 83 -1.95 8.31 -2.64
N LYS A 84 -2.85 9.19 -2.16
CA LYS A 84 -3.21 9.18 -0.72
C LYS A 84 -4.01 7.93 -0.38
N TRP A 85 -3.88 7.43 0.86
CA TRP A 85 -4.64 6.27 1.35
C TRP A 85 -5.55 6.65 2.52
N THR A 86 -6.62 5.88 2.73
CA THR A 86 -7.65 6.13 3.75
C THR A 86 -7.94 4.95 4.66
N THR A 87 -7.62 3.72 4.23
CA THR A 87 -7.79 2.48 4.99
C THR A 87 -6.44 1.79 5.14
N MET A 88 -6.29 0.89 6.11
CA MET A 88 -5.02 0.20 6.32
C MET A 88 -4.58 -0.61 5.10
N GLU A 89 -5.51 -1.25 4.39
CA GLU A 89 -5.22 -2.00 3.15
C GLU A 89 -4.62 -1.09 2.08
N LYS A 90 -5.21 0.09 1.90
CA LYS A 90 -4.68 1.10 0.98
C LYS A 90 -3.36 1.68 1.48
N GLY A 91 -3.15 1.73 2.79
CA GLY A 91 -1.86 2.10 3.38
C GLY A 91 -0.78 1.09 3.04
N ILE A 92 -1.05 -0.20 3.22
CA ILE A 92 -0.11 -1.27 2.85
C ILE A 92 0.19 -1.22 1.35
N GLN A 93 -0.83 -1.04 0.50
CA GLN A 93 -0.64 -0.82 -0.93
C GLN A 93 0.26 0.40 -1.20
N TYR A 94 0.02 1.52 -0.52
CA TYR A 94 0.85 2.73 -0.63
C TYR A 94 2.30 2.50 -0.20
N LEU A 95 2.55 1.67 0.81
CA LEU A 95 3.91 1.31 1.22
C LEU A 95 4.63 0.54 0.10
N ARG A 96 3.96 -0.42 -0.53
CA ARG A 96 4.49 -1.15 -1.70
C ARG A 96 4.73 -0.23 -2.89
N GLU A 97 3.81 0.70 -3.15
CA GLU A 97 3.97 1.72 -4.19
C GLU A 97 5.15 2.65 -3.91
N LEU A 98 5.36 3.06 -2.65
CA LEU A 98 6.56 3.81 -2.26
C LEU A 98 7.83 3.02 -2.56
N THR A 99 7.85 1.72 -2.29
CA THR A 99 9.00 0.88 -2.63
C THR A 99 9.25 0.85 -4.13
N VAL A 100 8.22 0.63 -4.94
CA VAL A 100 8.36 0.65 -6.41
C VAL A 100 8.86 2.00 -6.90
N TRP A 101 8.38 3.10 -6.32
CA TRP A 101 8.90 4.44 -6.60
C TRP A 101 10.40 4.52 -6.27
N GLU A 102 10.83 4.12 -5.07
CA GLU A 102 12.26 4.09 -4.72
C GLU A 102 13.05 3.24 -5.73
N MET A 103 12.54 2.06 -6.13
CA MET A 103 13.19 1.18 -7.11
C MET A 103 13.32 1.79 -8.51
N VAL A 104 12.36 2.61 -8.97
CA VAL A 104 12.47 3.34 -10.25
C VAL A 104 13.63 4.33 -10.21
N TYR A 105 13.81 5.02 -9.09
CA TYR A 105 14.78 6.11 -8.95
C TYR A 105 16.15 5.65 -8.43
N TYR A 106 16.22 4.46 -7.85
CA TYR A 106 17.44 3.74 -7.53
C TYR A 106 18.07 3.13 -8.79
N ASP A 107 19.37 2.83 -8.78
CA ASP A 107 20.10 2.30 -9.93
C ASP A 107 19.52 0.94 -10.39
N PRO A 108 18.83 0.87 -11.55
CA PRO A 108 18.16 -0.35 -12.01
C PRO A 108 19.15 -1.37 -12.61
N ASP A 109 20.38 -0.95 -12.92
CA ASP A 109 21.44 -1.83 -13.43
C ASP A 109 22.25 -2.46 -12.26
N ASN A 110 21.94 -2.09 -11.01
CA ASN A 110 22.50 -2.73 -9.83
C ASN A 110 21.89 -4.12 -9.62
N ALA A 111 22.67 -5.16 -9.94
CA ALA A 111 22.30 -6.56 -9.77
C ALA A 111 22.06 -6.98 -8.30
N GLN A 112 22.43 -6.16 -7.33
CA GLN A 112 22.27 -6.42 -5.89
C GLN A 112 20.92 -5.96 -5.33
N LEU A 113 20.06 -5.30 -6.13
CA LEU A 113 18.74 -4.90 -5.62
C LEU A 113 17.80 -6.10 -5.53
N PRO A 114 17.07 -6.27 -4.41
CA PRO A 114 15.94 -7.19 -4.36
C PRO A 114 15.01 -6.89 -5.53
N THR A 115 14.61 -7.95 -6.22
CA THR A 115 13.72 -7.80 -7.38
C THR A 115 12.27 -7.63 -6.93
N ASP A 116 11.96 -8.08 -5.71
CA ASP A 116 10.64 -8.04 -5.08
C ASP A 116 10.46 -6.81 -4.19
N PRO A 117 9.46 -5.93 -4.47
CA PRO A 117 9.14 -4.78 -3.62
C PRO A 117 8.70 -5.16 -2.19
N ASP A 118 8.26 -6.39 -1.93
CA ASP A 118 7.84 -6.84 -0.60
C ASP A 118 9.02 -7.29 0.28
N GLU A 119 10.13 -7.71 -0.36
CA GLU A 119 11.36 -8.12 0.33
C GLU A 119 12.35 -6.97 0.57
N VAL A 120 12.10 -5.77 0.00
CA VAL A 120 12.95 -4.60 0.22
C VAL A 120 12.90 -4.19 1.69
N GLN A 121 14.07 -3.83 2.24
CA GLN A 121 14.16 -3.23 3.56
C GLN A 121 13.36 -1.93 3.61
N CYS A 122 12.35 -1.89 4.48
CA CYS A 122 11.60 -0.69 4.75
C CYS A 122 12.50 0.26 5.51
N THR A 123 12.99 1.33 4.88
CA THR A 123 13.95 2.24 5.52
C THR A 123 13.26 3.30 6.38
N GLN A 124 13.96 3.89 7.34
CA GLN A 124 13.41 4.98 8.15
C GLN A 124 12.90 6.20 7.33
N PRO A 125 13.57 6.63 6.24
CA PRO A 125 12.99 7.61 5.32
C PRO A 125 11.66 7.17 4.70
N MET A 126 11.55 5.90 4.29
CA MET A 126 10.32 5.36 3.70
C MET A 126 9.19 5.31 4.73
N TRP A 127 9.46 4.85 5.95
CA TRP A 127 8.53 4.90 7.07
C TRP A 127 8.02 6.32 7.34
N ARG A 128 8.92 7.32 7.35
CA ARG A 128 8.51 8.72 7.54
C ARG A 128 7.59 9.21 6.42
N LYS A 129 7.80 8.81 5.17
CA LYS A 129 6.89 9.13 4.05
C LYS A 129 5.52 8.46 4.25
N PHE A 130 5.51 7.19 4.68
CA PHE A 130 4.30 6.45 5.03
C PHE A 130 3.48 7.16 6.12
N VAL A 131 4.09 7.42 7.28
CA VAL A 131 3.40 8.09 8.41
C VAL A 131 2.86 9.48 8.02
N ARG A 132 3.63 10.26 7.25
CA ARG A 132 3.19 11.60 6.79
C ARG A 132 2.01 11.57 5.82
N SER A 133 1.86 10.48 5.09
CA SER A 133 0.73 10.28 4.16
C SER A 133 -0.53 9.74 4.85
N ALA A 134 -0.41 9.31 6.10
CA ALA A 134 -1.48 8.65 6.83
C ALA A 134 -2.68 9.57 7.08
N PRO A 135 -3.92 9.03 7.02
CA PRO A 135 -5.11 9.69 7.54
C PRO A 135 -4.94 10.10 9.00
N SER A 136 -5.67 11.14 9.40
CA SER A 136 -5.65 11.63 10.78
C SER A 136 -6.02 10.56 11.82
N SER A 137 -6.84 9.57 11.45
CA SER A 137 -7.21 8.43 12.31
C SER A 137 -6.02 7.54 12.68
N TYR A 138 -4.99 7.48 11.83
CA TYR A 138 -3.82 6.62 12.02
C TYR A 138 -2.55 7.41 12.34
N ALA A 139 -2.46 8.67 11.91
CA ALA A 139 -1.23 9.46 11.94
C ALA A 139 -0.54 9.51 13.31
N ASN A 140 -1.29 9.76 14.39
CA ASN A 140 -0.71 9.86 15.73
C ASN A 140 -0.17 8.51 16.23
N SER A 141 -0.95 7.44 16.07
CA SER A 141 -0.57 6.10 16.51
C SER A 141 0.66 5.58 15.76
N LEU A 142 0.69 5.79 14.43
CA LEU A 142 1.84 5.40 13.59
C LEU A 142 3.07 6.27 13.82
N ALA A 143 2.91 7.53 14.23
CA ALA A 143 4.04 8.38 14.59
C ALA A 143 4.72 7.92 15.89
N VAL A 144 3.97 7.28 16.79
CA VAL A 144 4.45 6.79 18.10
C VAL A 144 5.02 5.38 18.00
N SER A 145 4.65 4.58 17.00
CA SER A 145 5.19 3.23 16.85
C SER A 145 6.71 3.28 16.71
N ASP A 146 7.42 2.64 17.64
CA ASP A 146 8.86 2.73 17.72
C ASP A 146 9.51 2.04 16.51
N TRP A 147 10.29 2.81 15.76
CA TRP A 147 11.08 2.31 14.63
C TRP A 147 12.37 1.60 15.09
N LYS A 148 12.69 1.63 16.39
CA LYS A 148 13.90 1.03 16.94
C LYS A 148 13.84 -0.50 16.93
N SER A 149 14.17 -1.07 15.77
CA SER A 149 14.59 -2.46 15.63
C SER A 149 16.09 -2.48 15.38
N GLU A 150 16.80 -3.47 15.95
CA GLU A 150 18.22 -3.70 15.66
C GLU A 150 18.44 -4.09 14.20
N GLU A 151 17.44 -4.72 13.59
CA GLU A 151 17.38 -5.09 12.17
C GLU A 151 16.28 -4.32 11.44
N VAL A 152 16.59 -3.81 10.24
CA VAL A 152 15.64 -3.04 9.43
C VAL A 152 14.61 -4.01 8.82
N PRO A 153 13.31 -3.87 9.14
CA PRO A 153 12.31 -4.82 8.70
C PRO A 153 12.05 -4.72 7.19
N THR A 154 11.58 -5.80 6.57
CA THR A 154 11.13 -5.77 5.17
C THR A 154 9.78 -5.07 5.02
N VAL A 155 9.40 -4.73 3.79
CA VAL A 155 8.07 -4.19 3.48
C VAL A 155 6.96 -5.16 3.90
N ASP A 156 7.14 -6.46 3.65
CA ASP A 156 6.18 -7.50 4.05
C ASP A 156 6.03 -7.58 5.58
N GLU A 157 7.13 -7.54 6.33
CA GLU A 157 7.09 -7.54 7.80
C GLU A 157 6.36 -6.31 8.35
N VAL A 158 6.61 -5.13 7.75
CA VAL A 158 5.89 -3.90 8.12
C VAL A 158 4.41 -4.02 7.77
N ALA A 159 4.07 -4.58 6.62
CA ALA A 159 2.68 -4.83 6.23
C ALA A 159 1.97 -5.77 7.24
N GLY A 160 2.64 -6.82 7.68
CA GLY A 160 2.13 -7.72 8.73
C GLY A 160 1.87 -7.01 10.06
N ARG A 161 2.79 -6.13 10.48
CA ARG A 161 2.59 -5.32 11.70
C ARG A 161 1.41 -4.35 11.58
N LEU A 162 1.25 -3.72 10.41
CA LEU A 162 0.14 -2.82 10.12
C LEU A 162 -1.21 -3.56 10.15
N TRP A 163 -1.25 -4.79 9.63
CA TRP A 163 -2.42 -5.65 9.72
C TRP A 163 -2.78 -6.01 11.15
N GLN A 164 -1.81 -6.48 11.94
CA GLN A 164 -2.02 -6.82 13.35
C GLN A 164 -2.53 -5.62 14.15
N TYR A 165 -2.03 -4.42 13.83
CA TYR A 165 -2.51 -3.19 14.44
C TYR A 165 -3.98 -2.90 14.10
N GLU A 166 -4.38 -3.04 12.83
CA GLU A 166 -5.77 -2.84 12.39
C GLU A 166 -6.73 -3.86 13.02
N GLU A 167 -6.32 -5.12 13.11
CA GLU A 167 -7.11 -6.18 13.76
C GLU A 167 -7.30 -5.90 15.25
N SER A 168 -6.24 -5.44 15.93
CA SER A 168 -6.30 -5.05 17.34
C SER A 168 -7.25 -3.86 17.58
N LEU A 169 -7.17 -2.84 16.73
CA LEU A 169 -8.09 -1.70 16.77
C LEU A 169 -9.54 -2.15 16.58
N SER A 170 -9.78 -2.96 15.55
CA SER A 170 -11.12 -3.46 15.22
C SER A 170 -11.71 -4.28 16.36
N SER A 171 -10.91 -5.18 16.95
CA SER A 171 -11.31 -6.00 18.10
C SER A 171 -11.64 -5.14 19.33
N SER A 172 -10.81 -4.13 19.62
CA SER A 172 -11.05 -3.21 20.73
C SER A 172 -12.35 -2.42 20.57
N LEU A 173 -12.64 -1.93 19.36
CA LEU A 173 -13.87 -1.22 19.05
C LEU A 173 -15.10 -2.12 19.19
N VAL A 174 -15.04 -3.35 18.68
CA VAL A 174 -16.14 -4.33 18.84
C VAL A 174 -16.41 -4.58 20.33
N SER A 175 -15.38 -4.82 21.13
CA SER A 175 -15.53 -5.02 22.59
C SER A 175 -16.15 -3.81 23.30
N ALA A 176 -15.74 -2.60 22.94
CA ALA A 176 -16.31 -1.38 23.51
C ALA A 176 -17.81 -1.23 23.15
N VAL A 177 -18.19 -1.53 21.91
CA VAL A 177 -19.59 -1.50 21.45
C VAL A 177 -20.43 -2.56 22.16
N GLU A 178 -19.92 -3.78 22.32
CA GLU A 178 -20.60 -4.85 23.06
C GLU A 178 -20.87 -4.46 24.52
N LYS A 179 -19.86 -3.89 25.18
CA LYS A 179 -19.99 -3.41 26.55
C LYS A 179 -21.04 -2.29 26.68
N LEU A 180 -20.99 -1.30 25.79
CA LEU A 180 -22.00 -0.23 25.74
C LEU A 180 -23.40 -0.76 25.45
N SER A 181 -23.53 -1.75 24.56
CA SER A 181 -24.80 -2.41 24.26
C SER A 181 -25.36 -3.09 25.52
N GLN A 182 -24.52 -3.82 26.26
CA GLN A 182 -24.89 -4.46 27.51
C GLN A 182 -25.36 -3.44 28.56
N ASP A 183 -24.64 -2.32 28.72
CA ASP A 183 -25.00 -1.25 29.65
C ASP A 183 -26.35 -0.59 29.25
N VAL A 184 -26.59 -0.38 27.95
CA VAL A 184 -27.87 0.14 27.44
C VAL A 184 -29.02 -0.81 27.73
N TRP A 185 -28.83 -2.12 27.55
CA TRP A 185 -29.84 -3.13 27.91
C TRP A 185 -30.14 -3.14 29.40
N GLN A 186 -29.12 -3.03 30.26
CA GLN A 186 -29.31 -2.92 31.71
C GLN A 186 -30.10 -1.66 32.07
N LEU A 187 -29.71 -0.49 31.55
CA LEU A 187 -30.40 0.79 31.80
C LEU A 187 -31.86 0.77 31.33
N ARG A 188 -32.15 0.18 30.15
CA ARG A 188 -33.54 -0.03 29.72
C ARG A 188 -34.32 -0.91 30.69
N GLY A 189 -33.70 -1.97 31.20
CA GLY A 189 -34.28 -2.81 32.25
C GLY A 189 -34.59 -2.02 33.53
N TYR A 190 -33.69 -1.13 33.95
CA TYR A 190 -33.89 -0.26 35.11
C TYR A 190 -34.99 0.80 34.91
N ILE A 191 -35.10 1.40 33.72
CA ILE A 191 -36.10 2.43 33.42
C ILE A 191 -37.51 1.86 33.29
N LEU A 192 -37.65 0.58 32.92
CA LEU A 192 -38.93 -0.11 32.80
C LEU A 192 -39.41 -0.78 34.10
N LEU A 193 -38.65 -0.65 35.21
CA LEU A 193 -39.16 -1.03 36.52
C LEU A 193 -40.24 -0.03 36.95
N PRO A 194 -41.44 -0.46 37.37
CA PRO A 194 -42.43 0.46 37.90
C PRO A 194 -41.85 1.10 39.15
N THR A 195 -41.72 2.43 39.15
CA THR A 195 -41.39 3.19 40.35
C THR A 195 -42.55 3.05 41.33
N CYS A 196 -42.48 2.04 42.20
CA CYS A 196 -43.31 1.99 43.40
C CYS A 196 -42.93 3.19 44.26
N THR A 197 -43.72 4.26 44.14
CA THR A 197 -43.78 5.33 45.13
C THR A 197 -44.93 4.97 46.07
N ASP A 198 -44.56 4.38 47.20
CA ASP A 198 -44.94 4.67 48.61
C ASP A 198 -46.20 5.53 48.91
N PRO A 199 -46.60 5.71 50.18
CA PRO A 199 -46.97 4.79 51.27
C PRO A 199 -48.45 5.02 51.68
N TYR A 200 -49.03 4.23 52.59
CA TYR A 200 -50.37 4.40 53.20
C TYR A 200 -51.61 4.01 52.36
N PHE A 201 -52.03 2.74 52.42
CA PHE A 201 -53.47 2.41 52.45
C PHE A 201 -53.69 1.15 53.29
N SER A 202 -54.39 1.31 54.42
CA SER A 202 -54.81 0.26 55.35
C SER A 202 -56.14 -0.37 54.93
N CYS A 203 -56.26 -1.70 55.11
CA CYS A 203 -57.44 -2.41 55.62
C CYS A 203 -56.97 -3.77 56.14
#